data_AF-A0A1Y2CJS6-F1
#
_entry.id   AF-A0A1Y2CJS6-F1
#
_cell.length_a   1.000
_cell.length_b   1.000
_cell.length_c   1.000
_cell.angle_alpha   90.00
_cell.angle_beta   90.00
_cell.angle_gamma   90.00
#
_symmetry.space_group_name_H-M   'P 1'
#
loop_
_entity.id
_entity.type
_entity.pdbx_description
1 polymer ?
#
loop_
_entity_poly.entity_id
_entity_poly.type
_entity_poly.pdbx_seq_one_letter_code
_entity_poly.pdbx_strand_id
1 'polypeptide(L)' 'LAHPDVLKRVYDAGHQIGIHTWSHPAMSSLTLDQQIAEIVNTAKIIKQIIGVVPTVWRPPYYAVNDDVLKVLHTNSVP' A
#
# COMPACT_ATOMS: atom_id res chain seq x y z
N LEU A 1 3.63 13.39 -4.78
CA LEU A 1 4.28 12.18 -5.32
C LEU A 1 5.58 12.59 -5.99
N ALA A 2 6.69 11.88 -5.75
CA ALA A 2 7.98 12.27 -6.32
C ALA A 2 8.22 11.71 -7.74
N HIS A 3 7.72 10.51 -8.06
CA HIS A 3 8.07 9.78 -9.30
C HIS A 3 6.90 9.01 -9.96
N PRO A 4 5.83 9.69 -10.41
CA PRO A 4 4.70 9.03 -11.08
C PRO A 4 5.07 8.38 -12.43
N ASP A 5 6.05 8.93 -13.14
CA ASP A 5 6.56 8.40 -14.41
C ASP A 5 7.25 7.04 -14.25
N VAL A 6 8.00 6.86 -13.15
CA VAL A 6 8.68 5.61 -12.82
C VAL A 6 7.63 4.53 -12.55
N LEU A 7 6.61 4.83 -11.75
CA LEU A 7 5.51 3.89 -11.49
C LEU A 7 4.85 3.43 -12.79
N LYS A 8 4.50 4.37 -13.68
CA LYS A 8 3.88 4.04 -14.96
C LYS A 8 4.80 3.17 -15.83
N ARG A 9 6.09 3.51 -15.92
CA ARG A 9 7.07 2.76 -16.71
C ARG A 9 7.25 1.32 -16.23
N VAL A 10 7.33 1.11 -14.92
CA VAL A 10 7.45 -0.22 -14.31
C VAL A 10 6.19 -1.06 -14.59
N TYR A 11 5.01 -0.43 -14.50
CA TYR A 11 3.75 -1.10 -14.81
C TYR A 11 3.61 -1.43 -16.31
N ASP A 12 3.91 -0.48 -17.19
CA ASP A 12 3.87 -0.68 -18.66
C ASP A 12 4.87 -1.77 -19.12
N ALA A 13 5.96 -1.99 -18.37
CA ALA A 13 6.92 -3.07 -18.60
C ALA A 13 6.42 -4.46 -18.15
N GLY A 14 5.21 -4.55 -17.58
CA GLY A 14 4.58 -5.80 -17.17
C GLY A 14 4.96 -6.29 -15.77
N HIS A 15 5.59 -5.44 -14.94
CA HIS A 15 5.92 -5.80 -13.56
C HIS A 15 4.72 -5.68 -12.62
N GLN A 16 4.66 -6.55 -11.61
CA GLN A 16 3.68 -6.44 -10.54
C GLN A 16 3.98 -5.23 -9.64
N ILE A 17 2.92 -4.50 -9.27
CA ILE A 17 2.99 -3.37 -8.33
C ILE A 17 2.39 -3.81 -7.00
N GLY A 18 3.11 -3.51 -5.91
CA GLY A 18 2.69 -3.77 -4.54
C GLY A 18 2.73 -2.52 -3.68
N ILE A 19 1.98 -2.54 -2.58
CA ILE A 19 1.95 -1.45 -1.59
C ILE A 19 3.01 -1.70 -0.53
N HIS A 20 3.78 -0.65 -0.21
CA HIS A 20 4.77 -0.65 0.86
C HIS A 20 4.53 0.51 1.84
N THR A 21 3.26 0.77 2.16
CA THR A 21 2.76 1.92 2.94
C THR A 21 2.97 3.27 2.25
N TRP A 22 2.41 4.33 2.83
CA TRP A 22 2.45 5.68 2.29
C TRP A 22 3.72 6.41 2.72
N SER A 23 4.06 6.31 4.01
CA SER A 23 5.14 7.07 4.65
C SER A 23 6.25 6.20 5.25
N HIS A 24 6.21 4.88 5.03
CA HIS A 24 7.17 3.90 5.55
C HIS A 24 7.27 3.78 7.10
N PRO A 25 6.16 3.84 7.87
CA PRO A 25 6.19 3.63 9.32
C PRO A 25 6.25 2.15 9.69
N ALA A 26 6.68 1.85 10.91
CA ALA A 26 6.46 0.54 11.51
C ALA A 26 4.96 0.37 11.80
N MET A 27 4.27 -0.48 11.04
CA MET A 27 2.81 -0.58 11.11
C MET A 27 2.31 -1.03 12.49
N SER A 28 3.09 -1.87 13.19
CA SER A 28 2.75 -2.35 14.53
C SER A 28 2.73 -1.26 15.61
N SER A 29 3.29 -0.07 15.36
CA SER A 29 3.26 1.06 16.29
C SER A 29 2.12 2.05 16.02
N LEU A 30 1.30 1.80 15.00
CA LEU A 30 0.21 2.67 14.59
C LEU A 30 -1.14 2.19 15.12
N THR A 31 -2.08 3.11 15.28
CA THR A 31 -3.49 2.76 15.51
C THR A 31 -4.11 2.13 14.25
N LEU A 32 -5.23 1.43 14.41
CA LEU A 32 -5.96 0.81 13.31
C LEU A 32 -6.26 1.80 12.16
N ASP A 33 -6.78 2.99 12.49
CA ASP A 33 -7.12 4.01 11.50
C ASP A 33 -5.88 4.53 10.75
N GLN A 34 -4.76 4.67 11.46
CA GLN A 34 -3.49 5.05 10.85
C GLN A 34 -2.97 3.95 9.91
N GLN A 35 -3.06 2.69 10.31
CA GLN A 35 -2.71 1.55 9.46
C GLN A 35 -3.56 1.52 8.18
N ILE A 36 -4.88 1.73 8.30
CA ILE A 36 -5.79 1.83 7.15
C ILE A 36 -5.38 2.98 6.23
N ALA A 37 -5.10 4.16 6.78
CA ALA A 37 -4.71 5.33 6.00
C ALA A 37 -3.43 5.09 5.17
N GLU A 38 -2.42 4.45 5.76
CA GLU A 38 -1.16 4.10 5.08
C GLU A 38 -1.38 3.21 3.85
N ILE A 39 -2.32 2.26 3.93
CA ILE A 39 -2.60 1.33 2.83
C ILE A 39 -3.53 1.99 1.80
N VAL A 40 -4.64 2.56 2.25
CA VAL A 40 -5.68 3.11 1.37
C VAL A 40 -5.18 4.31 0.58
N ASN A 41 -4.41 5.22 1.18
CA ASN A 41 -3.88 6.37 0.45
C ASN A 41 -2.89 5.95 -0.64
N THR A 42 -2.09 4.93 -0.36
CA THR A 42 -1.16 4.35 -1.34
C THR A 42 -1.90 3.66 -2.48
N ALA A 43 -2.92 2.86 -2.17
CA ALA A 43 -3.76 2.22 -3.18
C ALA A 43 -4.48 3.25 -4.08
N LYS A 44 -5.01 4.33 -3.48
CA LYS A 44 -5.69 5.41 -4.21
C LYS A 44 -4.78 6.07 -5.23
N ILE A 45 -3.56 6.45 -4.84
CA ILE A 45 -2.66 7.13 -5.78
C ILE A 45 -2.17 6.18 -6.88
N ILE A 46 -1.88 4.92 -6.55
CA ILE A 46 -1.47 3.94 -7.56
C ILE A 46 -2.59 3.77 -8.58
N LYS A 47 -3.84 3.59 -8.13
CA LYS A 47 -5.01 3.54 -9.02
C LYS A 47 -5.16 4.79 -9.87
N GLN A 48 -4.92 5.97 -9.31
CA GLN A 48 -5.00 7.23 -10.06
C GLN A 48 -3.97 7.30 -11.20
N ILE A 49 -2.79 6.69 -11.05
CA ILE A 49 -1.67 6.82 -12.01
C ILE A 49 -1.72 5.71 -13.08
N ILE A 50 -1.98 4.47 -12.67
CA ILE A 50 -1.91 3.31 -13.57
C ILE A 50 -3.26 2.62 -13.78
N GLY A 51 -4.34 3.11 -13.16
CA GLY A 51 -5.70 2.56 -13.32
C GLY A 51 -5.96 1.27 -12.55
N VAL A 52 -4.94 0.69 -11.90
CA VAL A 52 -5.02 -0.60 -11.22
C VAL A 52 -4.87 -0.44 -9.71
N VAL A 53 -5.63 -1.25 -8.99
CA VAL A 53 -5.52 -1.42 -7.55
C VAL A 53 -4.52 -2.54 -7.25
N PRO A 54 -3.42 -2.29 -6.51
CA PRO A 54 -2.50 -3.34 -6.09
C PRO A 54 -3.18 -4.34 -5.15
N THR A 55 -2.91 -5.63 -5.33
CA THR A 55 -3.43 -6.72 -4.49
C THR A 55 -2.38 -7.32 -3.57
N VAL A 56 -1.12 -6.90 -3.69
CA VAL A 56 -0.01 -7.37 -2.85
C VAL A 56 0.51 -6.24 -1.98
N TRP A 57 0.84 -6.60 -0.74
CA TRP A 57 1.27 -5.66 0.28
C TRP A 57 2.47 -6.22 1.05
N ARG A 58 3.39 -5.35 1.44
CA ARG A 58 4.52 -5.70 2.32
C ARG A 58 4.72 -4.61 3.38
N PRO A 59 4.88 -4.96 4.67
CA PRO A 59 5.15 -3.98 5.72
C PRO A 59 6.59 -3.47 5.69
N PRO A 60 6.83 -2.19 6.00
CA PRO A 60 8.14 -1.71 6.46
C PRO A 60 8.63 -2.52 7.65
N TYR A 61 9.93 -2.83 7.68
CA TYR A 61 10.60 -3.55 8.77
C TYR A 61 10.03 -4.93 9.13
N TYR A 62 9.15 -5.51 8.30
CA TYR A 62 8.37 -6.70 8.65
C TYR A 62 7.51 -6.53 9.93
N ALA A 63 7.25 -5.28 10.33
CA ALA A 63 6.55 -4.96 11.55
C ALA A 63 5.03 -5.15 11.36
N VAL A 64 4.50 -6.24 11.92
CA VAL A 64 3.07 -6.61 11.87
C VAL A 64 2.53 -6.91 13.26
N ASN A 65 1.23 -6.70 13.45
CA ASN A 65 0.47 -7.14 14.62
C ASN A 65 -0.92 -7.63 14.17
N ASP A 66 -1.76 -8.08 15.11
CA ASP A 66 -3.09 -8.62 14.78
C ASP A 66 -4.00 -7.58 14.10
N ASP A 67 -3.84 -6.30 14.42
CA ASP A 67 -4.62 -5.24 13.78
C ASP A 67 -4.22 -5.08 12.31
N VAL A 68 -2.91 -5.14 12.00
CA VAL A 68 -2.43 -5.14 10.61
C VAL A 68 -3.04 -6.31 9.83
N LEU A 69 -3.09 -7.51 10.42
CA LEU A 69 -3.71 -8.66 9.78
C LEU A 69 -5.21 -8.46 9.56
N LYS A 70 -5.94 -7.90 10.53
CA LYS A 70 -7.37 -7.55 10.35
C LYS A 70 -7.58 -6.56 9.20
N VAL A 71 -6.74 -5.53 9.11
CA VAL A 71 -6.81 -4.54 8.02
C VAL A 71 -6.66 -5.21 6.66
N LEU A 72 -5.68 -6.12 6.51
CA LEU A 72 -5.43 -6.84 5.26
C LEU A 72 -6.53 -7.85 4.90
N HIS A 73 -7.23 -8.40 5.89
CA HIS A 73 -8.30 -9.38 5.69
C HIS A 73 -9.68 -8.73 5.51
N THR A 74 -9.80 -7.42 5.76
CA THR A 74 -11.07 -6.72 5.65
C THR A 74 -11.27 -6.24 4.21
N ASN A 75 -12.43 -6.53 3.62
CA ASN A 75 -12.85 -6.07 2.27
C ASN A 75 -12.86 -4.54 2.10
N SER A 76 -12.57 -3.78 3.16
CA SER A 76 -12.45 -2.32 3.16
C SER A 76 -11.10 -1.84 2.64
N VAL A 77 -10.10 -2.73 2.58
CA VAL A 77 -8.83 -2.46 1.93
C VAL A 77 -8.85 -3.13 0.57
N PRO A 78 -8.51 -2.39 -0.51
CA PRO A 78 -8.58 -2.91 -1.87
C PRO A 78 -7.67 -4.12 -2.14
#